data_AF-A0A1W1ZJJ9-F1
#
_entry.id   AF-A0A1W1ZJJ9-F1
#
_cell.length_a   1.000
_cell.length_b   1.000
_cell.length_c   1.000
_cell.angle_alpha   90.00
_cell.angle_beta   90.00
_cell.angle_gamma   90.00
#
_symmetry.space_group_name_H-M   'P 1'
#
loop_
_entity.id
_entity.type
_entity.pdbx_description
1 polymer ?
#
loop_
_entity_poly.entity_id
_entity_poly.type
_entity_poly.pdbx_seq_one_letter_code
_entity_poly.pdbx_strand_id
1 'polypeptide(L)'
;MRNYKIIYYVGESIGLETIVNKGVLTEENEKAYIISKTERIPLNAIYSCELIKLSGLGTMIKVVNDPKTIFLAAYRIFLNIGAGFVIANYFGTINVKRHLDAICKRTS
;
A
#
# COMPACT_ATOMS: atom_id res chain seq x y z
N MET A 1 -3.88 -13.58 12.24
CA MET A 1 -2.96 -12.85 11.35
C MET A 1 -3.78 -12.08 10.33
N ARG A 2 -3.64 -10.76 10.22
CA ARG A 2 -4.37 -9.96 9.22
C ARG A 2 -3.51 -9.79 7.98
N ASN A 3 -4.00 -10.31 6.85
CA ASN A 3 -3.28 -10.27 5.59
C ASN A 3 -4.12 -9.53 4.55
N TYR A 4 -3.54 -8.50 3.93
CA TYR A 4 -4.17 -7.75 2.85
C TYR A 4 -3.37 -7.95 1.57
N LYS A 5 -4.03 -8.47 0.53
CA LYS A 5 -3.45 -8.47 -0.82
C LYS A 5 -3.42 -7.03 -1.32
N ILE A 6 -2.23 -6.53 -1.63
CA ILE A 6 -2.00 -5.16 -2.03
C ILE A 6 -1.23 -5.06 -3.34
N ILE A 7 -1.50 -4.00 -4.08
CA ILE A 7 -0.53 -3.45 -5.02
C ILE A 7 0.28 -2.39 -4.29
N TYR A 8 1.56 -2.26 -4.63
CA TYR A 8 2.40 -1.23 -4.06
C TYR A 8 3.47 -0.74 -5.03
N TYR A 9 3.95 0.47 -4.80
CA TYR A 9 5.08 1.08 -5.48
C TYR A 9 5.92 1.84 -4.45
N VAL A 10 7.24 1.78 -4.60
CA VAL A 10 8.20 2.50 -3.74
C VAL A 10 8.86 3.58 -4.59
N GLY A 11 8.70 4.83 -4.20
CA GLY A 11 9.23 5.98 -4.93
C GLY A 11 8.62 7.29 -4.43
N GLU A 12 9.03 8.41 -5.01
CA GLU A 12 8.66 9.75 -4.53
C GLU A 12 7.25 10.16 -4.98
N SER A 13 6.82 9.74 -6.17
CA SER A 13 5.54 10.10 -6.77
C SER A 13 4.92 8.93 -7.53
N ILE A 14 3.59 8.98 -7.75
CA ILE A 14 2.85 8.00 -8.54
C ILE A 14 2.06 8.68 -9.66
N GLY A 15 2.09 8.09 -10.84
CA GLY A 15 1.41 8.53 -12.05
C GLY A 15 0.65 7.39 -12.73
N LEU A 16 0.08 7.67 -13.91
CA LEU A 16 -0.69 6.70 -14.70
C LEU A 16 0.20 5.61 -15.29
N GLU A 17 1.44 5.96 -15.58
CA GLU A 17 2.50 5.13 -16.15
C GLU A 17 3.25 4.30 -15.10
N THR A 18 2.96 4.50 -13.81
CA THR A 18 3.68 3.82 -12.73
C THR A 18 3.37 2.33 -12.70
N ILE A 19 4.41 1.52 -12.89
CA ILE A 19 4.33 0.07 -12.76
C ILE A 19 4.33 -0.29 -11.28
N VAL A 20 3.25 -0.93 -10.83
CA VAL A 20 3.08 -1.36 -9.44
C VAL A 20 3.45 -2.84 -9.27
N ASN A 21 4.00 -3.16 -8.11
CA ASN A 21 4.24 -4.52 -7.66
C ASN A 21 3.01 -5.10 -6.97
N LYS A 22 2.93 -6.43 -6.90
CA LYS A 22 1.94 -7.16 -6.10
C LYS A 22 2.60 -7.70 -4.83
N GLY A 23 1.90 -7.61 -3.72
CA GLY A 23 2.38 -8.12 -2.44
C GLY A 23 1.27 -8.36 -1.44
N VAL A 24 1.68 -8.66 -0.21
CA VAL A 24 0.81 -8.86 0.94
C VAL A 24 1.30 -7.95 2.07
N LEU A 25 0.41 -7.11 2.59
CA LEU A 25 0.61 -6.44 3.87
C LEU A 25 0.20 -7.41 4.98
N THR A 26 1.12 -7.70 5.88
CA THR A 26 0.93 -8.61 7.03
C THR A 26 1.51 -8.01 8.30
N GLU A 27 1.08 -8.51 9.45
CA GLU A 27 1.63 -8.19 10.77
C GLU A 27 2.03 -9.49 11.47
N GLU A 28 3.31 -9.57 11.87
CA GLU A 28 3.92 -10.69 12.59
C GLU A 28 4.63 -10.13 13.82
N ASN A 29 4.34 -10.65 15.01
CA ASN A 29 4.93 -10.20 16.28
C ASN A 29 4.86 -8.67 16.45
N GLU A 30 3.68 -8.09 16.20
CA GLU A 30 3.40 -6.64 16.27
C GLU A 30 4.21 -5.77 15.29
N LYS A 31 4.91 -6.39 14.35
CA LYS A 31 5.66 -5.70 13.30
C LYS A 31 4.95 -5.89 11.96
N ALA A 32 4.70 -4.79 11.27
CA ALA A 32 4.06 -4.80 9.96
C ALA A 32 5.10 -4.91 8.84
N TYR A 33 4.76 -5.68 7.80
CA TYR A 33 5.61 -5.91 6.64
C TYR A 33 4.80 -5.91 5.35
N ILE A 34 5.39 -5.40 4.26
CA ILE A 34 4.98 -5.74 2.90
C ILE A 34 5.87 -6.88 2.42
N ILE A 35 5.26 -8.00 2.04
CA ILE A 35 5.95 -9.16 1.48
C ILE A 35 5.55 -9.31 0.02
N SER A 36 6.53 -9.35 -0.86
CA SER A 36 6.35 -9.66 -2.28
C SER A 36 7.24 -10.84 -2.68
N LYS A 37 7.29 -11.16 -3.98
CA LYS A 37 8.20 -12.20 -4.49
C LYS A 37 9.67 -11.79 -4.39
N THR A 38 9.96 -10.49 -4.44
CA THR A 38 11.31 -9.95 -4.58
C THR A 38 11.83 -9.29 -3.32
N GLU A 39 10.94 -8.86 -2.43
CA GLU A 39 11.34 -8.09 -1.25
C GLU A 39 10.41 -8.28 -0.05
N ARG A 40 10.98 -8.02 1.13
CA ARG A 40 10.27 -7.86 2.41
C ARG A 40 10.58 -6.47 2.95
N ILE A 41 9.59 -5.58 2.94
CA ILE A 41 9.73 -4.20 3.39
C ILE A 41 9.17 -4.08 4.81
N PRO A 42 9.99 -3.78 5.84
CA PRO A 42 9.50 -3.47 7.18
C PRO A 42 8.81 -2.10 7.20
N LEU A 43 7.68 -2.02 7.89
CA LEU A 43 6.95 -0.78 8.14
C LEU A 43 7.12 -0.35 9.60
N ASN A 44 8.35 -0.05 9.99
CA ASN A 44 8.77 0.21 11.38
C ASN A 44 8.97 1.69 11.70
N ALA A 45 8.96 2.58 10.70
CA ALA A 45 9.20 4.01 10.85
C ALA A 45 8.15 4.82 10.08
N ILE A 46 6.87 4.48 10.29
CA ILE A 46 5.76 5.18 9.61
C ILE A 46 5.55 6.55 10.26
N TYR A 47 5.77 7.61 9.48
CA TYR A 47 5.50 9.00 9.89
C TYR A 47 4.09 9.45 9.53
N SER A 48 3.58 9.01 8.37
CA SER A 48 2.24 9.39 7.93
C SER A 48 1.62 8.35 7.02
N CYS A 49 0.30 8.27 7.06
CA CYS A 49 -0.54 7.48 6.18
C CYS A 49 -1.70 8.32 5.64
N GLU A 50 -1.64 8.67 4.36
CA GLU A 50 -2.61 9.56 3.71
C GLU A 50 -3.39 8.82 2.64
N LEU A 51 -4.71 8.99 2.62
CA LEU A 51 -5.53 8.48 1.52
C LEU A 51 -5.52 9.52 0.39
N ILE A 52 -4.97 9.13 -0.76
CA ILE A 52 -4.93 9.96 -1.96
C ILE A 52 -5.90 9.43 -3.01
N LYS A 53 -6.42 10.33 -3.85
CA LYS A 53 -7.24 10.00 -5.01
C LYS A 53 -6.37 10.08 -6.27
N LEU A 54 -6.38 9.03 -7.08
CA LEU A 54 -5.84 9.06 -8.45
C LEU A 54 -7.00 9.42 -9.38
N SER A 55 -6.95 10.63 -9.94
CA SER A 55 -7.90 11.27 -10.87
C SER A 55 -8.89 10.33 -11.59
N GLY A 56 -9.94 9.88 -10.90
CA GLY A 56 -10.99 9.00 -11.44
C GLY A 56 -10.69 7.49 -11.47
N LEU A 57 -9.45 7.06 -11.20
CA LEU A 57 -9.04 5.65 -11.21
C LEU A 57 -9.25 4.93 -9.88
N GLY A 58 -9.17 5.66 -8.76
CA GLY A 58 -9.41 5.07 -7.45
C GLY A 58 -8.70 5.78 -6.31
N THR A 59 -8.60 5.09 -5.18
CA THR A 59 -7.89 5.56 -4.00
C THR A 59 -6.66 4.72 -3.71
N MET A 60 -5.60 5.39 -3.26
CA MET A 60 -4.38 4.77 -2.78
C MET A 60 -3.98 5.37 -1.44
N ILE A 61 -3.10 4.70 -0.73
CA ILE A 61 -2.52 5.17 0.52
C ILE A 61 -1.07 5.53 0.23
N LYS A 62 -0.70 6.77 0.53
CA LYS A 62 0.69 7.20 0.63
C LYS A 62 1.15 6.95 2.06
N VAL A 63 2.17 6.11 2.21
CA VAL A 63 2.82 5.79 3.48
C VAL A 63 4.22 6.38 3.43
N VAL A 64 4.51 7.31 4.33
CA VAL A 64 5.89 7.80 4.53
C VAL A 64 6.52 6.92 5.61
N ASN A 65 7.46 6.07 5.20
CA ASN A 65 8.17 5.12 6.05
C ASN A 65 9.68 5.28 5.84
N ASP A 66 10.32 6.14 6.63
CA ASP A 66 11.70 6.63 6.41
C ASP A 66 12.69 5.50 6.11
N PRO A 67 13.54 5.63 5.07
CA PRO A 67 13.66 6.76 4.13
C PRO A 67 12.76 6.65 2.90
N LYS A 68 11.76 5.76 2.90
CA LYS A 68 10.97 5.39 1.73
C LYS A 68 9.58 6.02 1.76
N THR A 69 9.09 6.41 0.59
CA THR A 69 7.66 6.63 0.37
C THR A 69 7.08 5.44 -0.37
N ILE A 70 5.96 4.92 0.14
CA ILE A 70 5.30 3.73 -0.39
C ILE A 70 3.86 4.10 -0.73
N PHE A 71 3.48 3.88 -1.97
CA PHE A 71 2.10 4.01 -2.43
C PHE A 71 1.48 2.62 -2.50
N LEU A 72 0.37 2.37 -1.81
CA LEU A 72 -0.27 1.06 -1.82
C LEU A 72 -1.80 1.13 -1.82
N ALA A 73 -2.44 0.06 -2.31
CA ALA A 73 -3.89 -0.11 -2.22
C ALA A 73 -4.27 -1.59 -2.13
N ALA A 74 -5.39 -1.87 -1.46
CA ALA A 74 -5.98 -3.20 -1.52
C ALA A 74 -6.62 -3.39 -2.90
N TYR A 75 -6.28 -4.48 -3.59
CA TYR A 75 -6.86 -4.78 -4.89
C TYR A 75 -7.83 -5.95 -4.81
N ARG A 76 -8.92 -5.90 -5.59
CA ARG A 76 -9.82 -7.04 -5.82
C ARG A 76 -9.57 -7.68 -7.19
N ILE A 77 -9.34 -6.86 -8.22
CA ILE A 77 -9.05 -7.31 -9.59
C ILE A 77 -7.92 -6.43 -10.14
N PHE A 78 -6.91 -7.07 -10.72
CA PHE A 78 -5.82 -6.42 -11.45
C PHE A 78 -5.89 -6.89 -12.90
N LEU A 79 -6.36 -6.03 -13.81
CA LEU A 79 -6.43 -6.34 -15.24
C LEU A 79 -5.20 -5.75 -15.92
N ASN A 80 -4.25 -6.62 -16.29
CA ASN A 80 -3.08 -6.23 -17.05
C ASN A 80 -3.42 -6.26 -18.56
N ILE A 81 -4.18 -5.28 -19.04
CA ILE A 81 -4.42 -5.08 -20.48
C ILE A 81 -3.57 -3.87 -20.89
N GLY A 82 -2.35 -4.09 -21.39
CA GLY A 82 -1.40 -3.01 -21.74
C GLY A 82 -0.82 -2.30 -20.50
N ALA A 83 -0.82 -0.97 -20.47
CA ALA A 83 -0.32 -0.15 -19.36
C ALA A 83 -1.17 -0.23 -18.06
N GLY A 84 -2.09 -1.21 -17.97
CA GLY A 84 -2.68 -1.70 -16.74
C GLY A 84 -3.89 -0.92 -16.21
N PHE A 85 -4.98 -1.62 -15.94
CA PHE A 85 -6.12 -1.10 -15.16
C PHE A 85 -6.23 -1.86 -13.84
N VAL A 86 -6.09 -1.15 -12.71
CA VAL A 86 -6.27 -1.70 -11.37
C VAL A 86 -7.61 -1.28 -10.81
N ILE A 87 -8.46 -2.25 -10.43
CA ILE A 87 -9.65 -1.95 -9.64
C ILE A 87 -9.24 -1.96 -8.17
N ALA A 88 -8.85 -0.78 -7.68
CA ALA A 88 -8.63 -0.54 -6.26
C ALA A 88 -9.94 -0.74 -5.50
N ASN A 89 -9.94 -1.63 -4.51
CA ASN A 89 -11.10 -1.84 -3.66
C ASN A 89 -11.16 -0.70 -2.64
N TYR A 90 -12.02 0.29 -2.85
CA TYR A 90 -12.14 1.45 -1.96
C TYR A 90 -12.30 1.04 -0.48
N PHE A 91 -13.25 0.17 -0.17
CA PHE A 91 -13.50 -0.28 1.21
C PHE A 91 -12.34 -1.12 1.76
N GLY A 92 -11.75 -1.97 0.93
CA GLY A 92 -10.54 -2.73 1.30
C GLY A 92 -9.36 -1.80 1.62
N THR A 93 -9.21 -0.75 0.83
CA THR A 93 -8.14 0.25 0.98
C THR A 93 -8.37 1.09 2.23
N ILE A 94 -9.61 1.47 2.56
CA ILE A 94 -9.93 2.10 3.85
C ILE A 94 -9.55 1.19 5.03
N ASN A 95 -9.83 -0.11 4.95
CA ASN A 95 -9.47 -1.05 6.02
C ASN A 95 -7.96 -1.17 6.19
N VAL A 96 -7.21 -1.20 5.08
CA VAL A 96 -5.74 -1.14 5.11
C VAL A 96 -5.27 0.16 5.74
N LYS A 97 -5.88 1.31 5.38
CA LYS A 97 -5.53 2.60 5.96
C LYS A 97 -5.74 2.62 7.47
N ARG A 98 -6.90 2.16 7.95
CA ARG A 98 -7.21 2.08 9.40
C ARG A 98 -6.21 1.21 10.15
N HIS A 99 -5.75 0.13 9.52
CA HIS A 99 -4.73 -0.74 10.11
C HIS A 99 -3.37 -0.04 10.17
N LEU A 100 -2.95 0.61 9.09
CA LEU A 100 -1.71 1.39 9.05
C LEU A 100 -1.74 2.57 10.02
N ASP A 101 -2.88 3.27 10.17
CA ASP A 101 -3.05 4.34 11.16
C ASP A 101 -2.89 3.81 12.59
N ALA A 102 -3.39 2.59 12.87
CA ALA A 102 -3.20 1.95 14.18
C ALA A 102 -1.73 1.57 14.44
N ILE A 103 -0.98 1.19 13.41
CA ILE A 103 0.47 0.93 13.50
C ILE A 103 1.21 2.24 13.74
N CYS A 104 0.92 3.28 12.96
CA CYS A 104 1.53 4.61 13.07
C CYS A 104 1.43 5.18 14.49
N LYS A 105 0.28 5.01 15.15
CA LYS A 105 0.07 5.44 16.55
C LYS A 105 0.90 4.67 17.59
N ARG A 106 1.42 3.48 17.27
CA ARG A 106 2.28 2.69 18.16
C ARG A 106 3.76 3.01 17.99
N THR A 107 4.14 3.52 16.82
CA THR A 107 5.52 3.87 16.46
C THR A 107 5.84 5.35 16.64
N SER A 108 4.84 6.18 16.93
CA SER A 108 4.97 7.60 17.34
C SER A 108 5.17 7.70 18.84
#